data_AF-C1D3X6-F1
#
_entry.id   AF-C1D3X6-F1
#
_cell.length_a   1.000
_cell.length_b   1.000
_cell.length_c   1.000
_cell.angle_alpha   90.00
_cell.angle_beta   90.00
_cell.angle_gamma   90.00
#
_symmetry.space_group_name_H-M   'P 1'
#
loop_
_entity.id
_entity.type
_entity.pdbx_description
1 polymer ?
#
loop_
_entity_poly.entity_id
_entity_poly.type
_entity_poly.pdbx_seq_one_letter_code
_entity_poly.pdbx_strand_id
1 'polypeptide(L)'
;MFRMRPALVLTSALVIAAPLQSAHATALEKAKFVFHLGAAYYAFNTWVWKPYRQYKFQVGAPNQKTNIVKAGAALLFAGYQVNSAIKMTRNTQDPFLKSIGGLLPNFRKSLTAVGNDLKQGRFNEQGIQQLNRSATQLLNAAQQQGQTIRPVAVPIPGL
;
A
#
# COMPACT_ATOMS: atom_id res chain seq x y z
N MET A 1 50.63 -8.17 59.16
CA MET A 1 50.32 -7.01 58.28
C MET A 1 50.18 -7.52 56.85
N PHE A 2 48.96 -7.91 56.42
CA PHE A 2 48.63 -8.16 55.02
C PHE A 2 47.13 -7.89 54.85
N ARG A 3 46.79 -6.82 54.13
CA ARG A 3 45.39 -6.39 53.89
C ARG A 3 44.82 -7.17 52.70
N MET A 4 43.79 -7.98 52.95
CA MET A 4 42.92 -8.54 51.90
C MET A 4 42.16 -7.41 51.21
N ARG A 5 42.20 -7.39 49.88
CA ARG A 5 41.32 -6.55 49.05
C ARG A 5 40.15 -7.41 48.57
N PRO A 6 38.88 -7.02 48.83
CA PRO A 6 37.75 -7.70 48.23
C PRO A 6 37.59 -7.21 46.78
N ALA A 7 37.72 -8.12 45.82
CA ALA A 7 37.37 -7.85 44.43
C ALA A 7 35.85 -7.91 44.29
N LEU A 8 35.24 -6.76 44.05
CA LEU A 8 33.82 -6.58 43.81
C LEU A 8 33.49 -7.15 42.42
N VAL A 9 32.80 -8.29 42.36
CA VAL A 9 32.27 -8.84 41.12
C VAL A 9 31.03 -8.02 40.74
N LEU A 10 31.16 -7.09 39.79
CA LEU A 10 30.01 -6.43 39.16
C LEU A 10 29.33 -7.43 38.21
N THR A 11 28.26 -8.04 38.67
CA THR A 11 27.28 -8.72 37.81
C THR A 11 26.49 -7.68 37.02
N SER A 12 26.87 -7.43 35.77
CA SER A 12 26.09 -6.67 34.82
C SER A 12 24.88 -7.49 34.37
N ALA A 13 23.72 -7.27 34.99
CA ALA A 13 22.44 -7.70 34.43
C ALA A 13 22.11 -6.81 33.22
N LEU A 14 22.58 -7.21 32.03
CA LEU A 14 22.22 -6.55 30.77
C LEU A 14 20.73 -6.81 30.52
N VAL A 15 19.91 -5.79 30.73
CA VAL A 15 18.47 -5.83 30.43
C VAL A 15 18.29 -6.11 28.94
N ILE A 16 17.78 -7.28 28.58
CA ILE A 16 17.49 -7.74 27.21
C ILE A 16 16.20 -7.05 26.68
N ALA A 17 16.09 -5.73 26.83
CA ALA A 17 14.93 -4.96 26.33
C ALA A 17 15.03 -4.61 24.83
N ALA A 18 16.22 -4.72 24.23
CA ALA A 18 16.47 -4.36 22.83
C ALA A 18 15.72 -5.20 21.76
N PRO A 19 15.56 -6.53 21.87
CA PRO A 19 14.93 -7.32 20.81
C PRO A 19 13.39 -7.15 20.73
N LEU A 20 12.73 -6.78 21.82
CA LEU A 20 11.28 -6.56 21.82
C LEU A 20 10.89 -5.26 21.11
N GLN A 21 11.67 -4.19 21.30
CA GLN A 21 11.39 -2.88 20.71
C GLN A 21 11.57 -2.88 19.18
N SER A 22 12.56 -3.61 18.66
CA SER A 22 12.79 -3.78 17.22
C SER A 22 11.73 -4.65 16.54
N ALA A 23 11.25 -5.72 17.20
CA ALA A 23 10.16 -6.54 16.69
C ALA A 23 8.83 -5.78 16.59
N HIS A 24 8.49 -4.96 17.58
CA HIS A 24 7.28 -4.13 17.57
C HIS A 24 7.32 -3.04 16.49
N ALA A 25 8.48 -2.40 16.30
CA ALA A 25 8.67 -1.40 15.26
C ALA A 25 8.45 -1.99 13.85
N THR A 26 9.04 -3.15 13.55
CA THR A 26 8.88 -3.82 12.25
C THR A 26 7.46 -4.31 11.99
N ALA A 27 6.74 -4.78 13.03
CA ALA A 27 5.34 -5.16 12.90
C ALA A 27 4.45 -3.94 12.57
N LEU A 28 4.69 -2.80 13.23
CA LEU A 28 3.96 -1.56 12.95
C LEU A 28 4.24 -1.03 11.54
N GLU A 29 5.49 -1.11 11.07
CA GLU A 29 5.87 -0.74 9.71
C GLU A 29 5.15 -1.59 8.67
N LYS A 30 5.10 -2.91 8.87
CA LYS A 30 4.32 -3.82 8.01
C LYS A 30 2.84 -3.48 8.00
N ALA A 31 2.25 -3.28 9.18
CA ALA A 31 0.83 -2.94 9.30
C ALA A 31 0.50 -1.64 8.54
N LYS A 32 1.32 -0.60 8.72
CA LYS A 32 1.18 0.68 7.99
C LYS A 32 1.36 0.51 6.47
N PHE A 33 2.34 -0.28 6.05
CA PHE A 33 2.57 -0.57 4.63
C PHE A 33 1.37 -1.28 4.00
N VAL A 34 0.89 -2.34 4.63
CA VAL A 34 -0.29 -3.11 4.19
C VAL A 34 -1.55 -2.23 4.22
N PHE A 35 -1.69 -1.36 5.21
CA PHE A 35 -2.80 -0.40 5.28
C PHE A 35 -2.83 0.53 4.05
N HIS A 36 -1.71 1.13 3.68
CA HIS A 36 -1.64 1.98 2.49
C HIS A 36 -2.02 1.23 1.21
N LEU A 37 -1.52 -0.01 1.05
CA LEU A 37 -1.89 -0.83 -0.10
C LEU A 37 -3.36 -1.25 -0.07
N GLY A 38 -3.90 -1.54 1.11
CA GLY A 38 -5.32 -1.85 1.30
C GLY A 38 -6.24 -0.68 1.00
N ALA A 39 -5.86 0.54 1.38
CA ALA A 39 -6.56 1.78 1.04
C ALA A 39 -6.54 2.04 -0.48
N ALA A 40 -5.39 1.84 -1.13
CA ALA A 40 -5.27 1.93 -2.58
C ALA A 40 -6.16 0.91 -3.29
N TYR A 41 -6.14 -0.34 -2.82
CA TYR A 41 -6.96 -1.42 -3.39
C TYR A 41 -8.47 -1.16 -3.19
N TYR A 42 -8.88 -0.67 -2.02
CA TYR A 42 -10.26 -0.26 -1.78
C TYR A 42 -10.71 0.82 -2.78
N ALA A 43 -9.90 1.87 -2.94
CA ALA A 43 -10.21 2.96 -3.87
C ALA A 43 -10.38 2.45 -5.31
N PHE A 44 -9.41 1.66 -5.79
CA PHE A 44 -9.45 1.05 -7.12
C PHE A 44 -10.67 0.13 -7.29
N ASN A 45 -10.86 -0.83 -6.38
CA ASN A 45 -11.90 -1.84 -6.53
C ASN A 45 -13.31 -1.23 -6.46
N THR A 46 -13.54 -0.33 -5.50
CA THR A 46 -14.86 0.25 -5.24
C THR A 46 -15.29 1.24 -6.32
N TRP A 47 -14.38 2.12 -6.75
CA TRP A 47 -14.73 3.25 -7.61
C TRP A 47 -14.33 3.09 -9.07
N VAL A 48 -13.52 2.07 -9.39
CA VAL A 48 -13.03 1.86 -10.76
C VAL A 48 -13.43 0.49 -11.25
N TRP A 49 -12.98 -0.59 -10.60
CA TRP A 49 -13.19 -1.95 -11.09
C TRP A 49 -14.66 -2.38 -11.04
N LYS A 50 -15.35 -2.17 -9.92
CA LYS A 50 -16.78 -2.49 -9.80
C LYS A 50 -17.64 -1.69 -10.79
N PRO A 51 -17.53 -0.35 -10.90
CA PRO A 51 -18.32 0.42 -11.87
C PRO A 51 -17.99 0.07 -13.32
N TYR A 52 -16.72 -0.20 -13.63
CA TYR A 52 -16.31 -0.69 -14.95
C TYR A 52 -17.04 -1.98 -15.32
N ARG A 53 -17.05 -2.96 -14.42
CA ARG A 53 -17.76 -4.24 -14.61
C ARG A 53 -19.28 -4.10 -14.69
N GLN A 54 -19.82 -3.00 -14.16
CA GLN A 54 -21.24 -2.64 -14.24
C GLN A 54 -21.54 -1.74 -15.45
N TYR A 55 -20.58 -1.59 -16.37
CA TYR A 55 -20.72 -0.78 -17.59
C TYR A 55 -21.03 0.70 -17.34
N LYS A 56 -20.74 1.23 -16.13
CA LYS A 56 -21.03 2.61 -15.71
C LYS A 56 -20.21 3.67 -16.46
N PHE A 57 -19.19 3.25 -17.21
CA PHE A 57 -18.34 4.12 -18.02
C PHE A 57 -18.67 4.08 -19.51
N GLN A 58 -19.60 3.21 -19.95
CA GLN A 58 -20.00 3.12 -21.35
C GLN A 58 -20.79 4.34 -21.81
N VAL A 59 -20.70 4.65 -23.09
CA VAL A 59 -21.44 5.76 -23.72
C VAL A 59 -22.94 5.56 -23.51
N GLY A 60 -23.61 6.61 -23.00
CA GLY A 60 -25.04 6.57 -22.71
C GLY A 60 -25.40 6.01 -21.33
N ALA A 61 -24.44 5.51 -20.54
CA ALA A 61 -24.71 5.07 -19.18
C ALA A 61 -25.18 6.24 -18.28
N PRO A 62 -26.13 6.02 -17.36
CA PRO A 62 -26.52 7.04 -16.39
C PRO A 62 -25.33 7.54 -15.58
N ASN A 63 -25.16 8.87 -15.51
CA ASN A 63 -24.06 9.54 -14.80
C ASN A 63 -22.65 9.15 -15.31
N GLN A 64 -22.51 8.73 -16.58
CA GLN A 64 -21.24 8.27 -17.17
C GLN A 64 -20.07 9.21 -16.86
N LYS A 65 -20.19 10.51 -17.20
CA LYS A 65 -19.12 11.49 -17.00
C LYS A 65 -18.73 11.62 -15.52
N THR A 66 -19.72 11.70 -14.64
CA THR A 66 -19.51 11.77 -13.18
C THR A 66 -18.80 10.52 -12.66
N ASN A 67 -19.21 9.33 -13.10
CA ASN A 67 -18.59 8.07 -12.72
C ASN A 67 -17.13 8.00 -13.19
N ILE A 68 -16.84 8.43 -14.42
CA ILE A 68 -15.48 8.48 -14.97
C ILE A 68 -14.60 9.43 -14.14
N VAL A 69 -15.08 10.65 -13.84
CA VAL A 69 -14.31 11.61 -13.05
C VAL A 69 -14.08 11.11 -11.62
N LYS A 70 -15.10 10.49 -10.99
CA LYS A 70 -14.97 9.85 -9.67
C LYS A 70 -13.92 8.73 -9.69
N ALA A 71 -13.93 7.89 -10.72
CA ALA A 71 -12.93 6.85 -10.90
C ALA A 71 -11.51 7.44 -11.04
N GLY A 72 -11.37 8.53 -11.80
CA GLY A 72 -10.10 9.26 -11.92
C GLY A 72 -9.58 9.78 -10.58
N ALA A 73 -10.44 10.44 -9.79
CA ALA A 73 -10.09 10.91 -8.44
C ALA A 73 -9.68 9.75 -7.51
N ALA A 74 -10.40 8.62 -7.56
CA ALA A 74 -10.06 7.42 -6.79
C ALA A 74 -8.68 6.86 -7.16
N LEU A 75 -8.33 6.83 -8.46
CA LEU A 75 -7.02 6.35 -8.92
C LEU A 75 -5.88 7.28 -8.50
N LEU A 76 -6.09 8.59 -8.49
CA LEU A 76 -5.10 9.55 -7.99
C LEU A 76 -4.87 9.37 -6.49
N PHE A 77 -5.95 9.18 -5.72
CA PHE A 77 -5.84 8.82 -4.31
C PHE A 77 -5.09 7.50 -4.10
N ALA A 78 -5.42 6.46 -4.87
CA ALA A 78 -4.71 5.18 -4.82
C ALA A 78 -3.22 5.37 -5.12
N GLY A 79 -2.87 6.18 -6.12
CA GLY A 79 -1.48 6.53 -6.43
C GLY A 79 -0.76 7.25 -5.28
N TYR A 80 -1.45 8.13 -4.54
CA TYR A 80 -0.92 8.76 -3.33
C TYR A 80 -0.64 7.72 -2.23
N GLN A 81 -1.57 6.79 -1.97
CA GLN A 81 -1.39 5.74 -0.97
C GLN A 81 -0.23 4.80 -1.33
N VAL A 82 -0.13 4.37 -2.60
CA VAL A 82 1.00 3.57 -3.09
C VAL A 82 2.32 4.35 -2.97
N ASN A 83 2.32 5.66 -3.21
CA ASN A 83 3.51 6.49 -3.00
C ASN A 83 3.95 6.52 -1.53
N SER A 84 3.00 6.58 -0.58
CA SER A 84 3.28 6.48 0.85
C SER A 84 3.92 5.14 1.18
N ALA A 85 3.39 4.03 0.64
CA ALA A 85 3.99 2.71 0.78
C ALA A 85 5.42 2.65 0.21
N ILE A 86 5.67 3.20 -0.99
CA ILE A 86 7.03 3.29 -1.59
C ILE A 86 8.00 4.05 -0.68
N LYS A 87 7.56 5.15 -0.05
CA LYS A 87 8.45 5.91 0.86
C LYS A 87 8.90 5.08 2.05
N MET A 88 8.06 4.18 2.54
CA MET A 88 8.39 3.27 3.65
C MET A 88 9.46 2.24 3.28
N THR A 89 9.65 1.93 1.99
CA THR A 89 10.63 0.90 1.57
C THR A 89 12.06 1.43 1.44
N ARG A 90 12.27 2.74 1.60
CA ARG A 90 13.58 3.38 1.36
C ARG A 90 14.63 3.03 2.42
N ASN A 91 14.21 2.81 3.66
CA ASN A 91 15.11 2.59 4.80
C ASN A 91 14.73 1.33 5.61
N THR A 92 13.94 0.43 5.04
CA THR A 92 13.53 -0.79 5.75
C THR A 92 14.55 -1.91 5.57
N GLN A 93 14.71 -2.75 6.59
CA GLN A 93 15.42 -4.02 6.48
C GLN A 93 14.47 -5.19 6.21
N ASP A 94 13.16 -4.96 6.22
CA ASP A 94 12.17 -6.01 6.11
C ASP A 94 12.11 -6.61 4.68
N PRO A 95 12.29 -7.94 4.52
CA PRO A 95 12.29 -8.59 3.20
C PRO A 95 10.97 -8.43 2.44
N PHE A 96 9.83 -8.46 3.15
CA PHE A 96 8.52 -8.34 2.53
C PHE A 96 8.29 -6.93 1.97
N LEU A 97 8.59 -5.87 2.76
CA LEU A 97 8.51 -4.50 2.26
C LEU A 97 9.44 -4.25 1.07
N LYS A 98 10.66 -4.81 1.07
CA LYS A 98 11.58 -4.67 -0.07
C LYS A 98 11.05 -5.33 -1.33
N SER A 99 10.59 -6.58 -1.20
CA SER A 99 10.09 -7.37 -2.32
C SER A 99 8.83 -6.75 -2.94
N ILE A 100 7.81 -6.47 -2.14
CA ILE A 100 6.58 -5.83 -2.62
C ILE A 100 6.85 -4.40 -3.07
N GLY A 101 7.71 -3.68 -2.35
CA GLY A 101 8.16 -2.33 -2.65
C GLY A 101 8.71 -2.16 -4.06
N GLY A 102 9.47 -3.15 -4.57
CA GLY A 102 10.03 -3.13 -5.92
C GLY A 102 8.97 -3.11 -7.03
N LEU A 103 7.76 -3.62 -6.76
CA LEU A 103 6.65 -3.68 -7.72
C LEU A 103 5.84 -2.37 -7.78
N LEU A 104 5.88 -1.58 -6.70
CA LEU A 104 5.01 -0.42 -6.53
C LEU A 104 5.29 0.77 -7.47
N PRO A 105 6.54 1.11 -7.87
CA PRO A 105 6.80 2.27 -8.71
C PRO A 105 6.06 2.25 -10.05
N ASN A 106 6.07 1.10 -10.74
CA ASN A 106 5.37 0.92 -12.00
C ASN A 106 3.86 0.92 -11.80
N PHE A 107 3.38 0.23 -10.76
CA PHE A 107 1.96 0.23 -10.42
C PHE A 107 1.44 1.64 -10.13
N ARG A 108 2.18 2.43 -9.34
CA ARG A 108 1.87 3.85 -9.08
C ARG A 108 1.81 4.67 -10.37
N LYS A 109 2.79 4.50 -11.25
CA LYS A 109 2.84 5.22 -12.54
C LYS A 109 1.58 4.93 -13.37
N SER A 110 1.19 3.66 -13.46
CA SER A 110 -0.05 3.26 -14.15
C SER A 110 -1.30 3.84 -13.48
N LEU A 111 -1.40 3.81 -12.15
CA LEU A 111 -2.53 4.41 -11.42
C LEU A 111 -2.66 5.89 -11.74
N THR A 112 -1.55 6.64 -11.69
CA THR A 112 -1.56 8.08 -11.99
C THR A 112 -1.88 8.37 -13.45
N ALA A 113 -1.34 7.61 -14.39
CA ALA A 113 -1.61 7.81 -15.82
C ALA A 113 -3.10 7.61 -16.15
N VAL A 114 -3.67 6.46 -15.78
CA VAL A 114 -5.09 6.17 -16.00
C VAL A 114 -5.98 7.13 -15.19
N GLY A 115 -5.57 7.47 -13.96
CA GLY A 115 -6.28 8.45 -13.14
C GLY A 115 -6.38 9.83 -13.79
N ASN A 116 -5.31 10.28 -14.45
CA ASN A 116 -5.30 11.54 -15.19
C ASN A 116 -6.20 11.49 -16.43
N ASP A 117 -6.20 10.38 -17.18
CA ASP A 117 -7.10 10.20 -18.32
C ASP A 117 -8.57 10.29 -17.88
N LEU A 118 -8.94 9.51 -16.86
CA LEU A 118 -10.31 9.48 -16.35
C LEU A 118 -10.72 10.82 -15.75
N LYS A 119 -9.82 11.51 -15.03
CA LYS A 119 -10.11 12.87 -14.52
C LYS A 119 -10.40 13.87 -15.65
N GLN A 120 -9.79 13.67 -16.82
CA GLN A 120 -10.01 14.47 -18.02
C GLN A 120 -11.20 13.97 -18.86
N GLY A 121 -11.98 13.01 -18.34
CA GLY A 121 -13.14 12.44 -19.04
C GLY A 121 -12.77 11.44 -20.13
N ARG A 122 -11.49 11.10 -20.30
CA ARG A 122 -11.04 10.09 -21.28
C ARG A 122 -11.18 8.70 -20.69
N PHE A 123 -12.17 7.96 -21.16
CA PHE A 123 -12.33 6.57 -20.77
C PHE A 123 -11.20 5.71 -21.36
N ASN A 124 -10.41 5.07 -20.49
CA ASN A 124 -9.27 4.23 -20.85
C ASN A 124 -9.52 2.79 -20.38
N GLU A 125 -10.25 2.02 -21.17
CA GLU A 125 -10.62 0.64 -20.85
C GLU A 125 -9.40 -0.29 -20.69
N GLN A 126 -8.48 -0.24 -21.65
CA GLN A 126 -7.26 -1.04 -21.62
C GLN A 126 -6.43 -0.75 -20.37
N GLY A 127 -6.32 0.52 -19.98
CA GLY A 127 -5.66 0.96 -18.76
C GLY A 127 -6.30 0.39 -17.51
N ILE A 128 -7.63 0.40 -17.41
CA ILE A 128 -8.36 -0.17 -16.25
C ILE A 128 -8.14 -1.69 -16.16
N GLN A 129 -8.20 -2.41 -17.28
CA GLN A 129 -7.95 -3.85 -17.29
C GLN A 129 -6.50 -4.17 -16.89
N GLN A 130 -5.53 -3.40 -17.39
CA GLN A 130 -4.13 -3.56 -17.02
C GLN A 130 -3.91 -3.27 -15.53
N LEU A 131 -4.55 -2.23 -14.98
CA LEU A 131 -4.52 -1.95 -13.55
C LEU A 131 -5.08 -3.11 -12.74
N ASN A 132 -6.17 -3.74 -13.17
CA ASN A 132 -6.72 -4.91 -12.48
C ASN A 132 -5.73 -6.09 -12.49
N ARG A 133 -5.06 -6.35 -13.62
CA ARG A 133 -4.02 -7.38 -13.71
C ARG A 133 -2.87 -7.10 -12.75
N SER A 134 -2.31 -5.88 -12.78
CA SER A 134 -1.22 -5.47 -11.90
C SER A 134 -1.61 -5.47 -10.42
N ALA A 135 -2.84 -5.05 -10.09
CA ALA A 135 -3.36 -5.12 -8.72
C ALA A 135 -3.45 -6.59 -8.26
N THR A 136 -4.00 -7.48 -9.09
CA THR A 136 -4.10 -8.91 -8.77
C THR A 136 -2.73 -9.55 -8.58
N GLN A 137 -1.76 -9.24 -9.44
CA GLN A 137 -0.37 -9.70 -9.30
C GLN A 137 0.25 -9.23 -7.98
N LEU A 138 0.05 -7.96 -7.61
CA LEU A 138 0.55 -7.41 -6.35
C LEU A 138 -0.07 -8.11 -5.13
N LEU A 139 -1.39 -8.32 -5.14
CA LEU A 139 -2.11 -9.01 -4.05
C LEU A 139 -1.63 -10.46 -3.91
N ASN A 140 -1.47 -11.17 -5.03
CA ASN A 140 -1.00 -12.56 -5.04
C ASN A 140 0.46 -12.65 -4.54
N ALA A 141 1.33 -11.74 -4.97
CA ALA A 141 2.72 -11.69 -4.50
C ALA A 141 2.81 -11.46 -2.99
N ALA A 142 1.97 -10.58 -2.45
CA ALA A 142 1.90 -10.36 -1.01
C ALA A 142 1.39 -11.61 -0.27
N GLN A 143 0.34 -12.25 -0.78
CA GLN A 143 -0.22 -13.46 -0.20
C GLN A 143 0.80 -14.63 -0.19
N GLN A 144 1.58 -14.80 -1.26
CA GLN A 144 2.65 -15.80 -1.34
C GLN A 144 3.74 -15.59 -0.28
N GLN A 145 3.91 -14.36 0.21
CA GLN A 145 4.83 -14.03 1.29
C GLN A 145 4.14 -14.03 2.67
N GLY A 146 2.93 -14.60 2.77
CA GLY A 146 2.18 -14.72 4.02
C GLY A 146 1.48 -13.44 4.47
N GLN A 147 1.41 -12.40 3.63
CA GLN A 147 0.81 -11.12 3.95
C GLN A 147 -0.41 -10.85 3.06
N THR A 148 -1.61 -10.98 3.61
CA THR A 148 -2.83 -10.70 2.86
C THR A 148 -3.14 -9.21 2.90
N ILE A 149 -3.10 -8.54 1.74
CA ILE A 149 -3.56 -7.16 1.61
C ILE A 149 -5.08 -7.16 1.44
N ARG A 150 -5.80 -6.69 2.46
CA ARG A 150 -7.26 -6.56 2.43
C ARG A 150 -7.67 -5.14 2.04
N PRO A 151 -8.81 -4.96 1.36
CA PRO A 151 -9.33 -3.62 1.12
C PRO A 151 -9.59 -2.93 2.47
N VAL A 152 -9.10 -1.72 2.61
CA VAL A 152 -9.32 -0.89 3.80
C VAL A 152 -10.15 0.31 3.39
N ALA A 153 -11.38 0.38 3.90
CA ALA A 153 -12.27 1.50 3.64
C ALA A 153 -11.69 2.77 4.28
N VAL A 154 -11.48 3.79 3.45
CA VAL A 154 -11.00 5.11 3.86
C VAL A 154 -11.79 6.19 3.14
N PRO A 155 -12.04 7.35 3.79
CA PRO A 155 -12.61 8.50 3.10
C PRO A 155 -11.69 8.94 1.95
N ILE A 156 -12.26 9.12 0.77
CA ILE A 156 -11.54 9.65 -0.39
C ILE A 156 -12.06 11.06 -0.64
N PRO A 157 -11.21 12.10 -0.56
CA PRO A 157 -11.65 13.47 -0.80
C PRO A 157 -12.36 13.62 -2.15
N GLY A 158 -13.60 14.11 -2.11
CA GLY A 158 -14.42 14.38 -3.30
C GLY A 158 -15.20 13.19 -3.87
N LEU A 159 -15.29 12.06 -3.16
CA LEU A 159 -16.05 10.87 -3.59
C LEU A 159 -17.24 10.53 -2.69
#